data_AF-A0A7S0Q848-F1
#
_entry.id   AF-A0A7S0Q848-F1
#
_cell.length_a   1.000
_cell.length_b   1.000
_cell.length_c   1.000
_cell.angle_alpha   90.00
_cell.angle_beta   90.00
_cell.angle_gamma   90.00
#
_symmetry.space_group_name_H-M   'P 1'
#
loop_
_entity.id
_entity.type
_entity.pdbx_description
1 polymer ?
#
loop_
_entity_poly.entity_id
_entity_poly.type
_entity_poly.pdbx_seq_one_letter_code
_entity_poly.pdbx_strand_id
1 'polypeptide(L)'
;RGFAQWQDHVGVVAHENLLVSDEPEEGGLGLRARAPISAGEVLITVPRGAALVSADLGYEHAAALSPVHRLALHLAIRATSSARGTPSDFFATAHGSISPWVATWPEGEQGHWGLSPAQLEASSWNMELHALIDQQREGASTAYTLISEGWSAGANATRAHAAEPPSWESFVWALSHVGARAASVDMSGERQPAVLPFVDFLNHQPHGLANAALSFEPGWLNAACPGATSSSGDAGVATAAPGPTSTDAFIVRATADVRAGEELYLCYGQKDNAELIAAYGFALDPNPHDRLLLYVPLTAEGDPLAMQRLAMLPRGLAATPPPPRR
;
A
#
# COMPACT_ATOMS: atom_id res chain seq x y z
N ARG A 1 23.13 -4.50 5.92
CA ARG A 1 23.54 -3.82 7.18
C ARG A 1 22.83 -2.49 7.38
N GLY A 2 22.58 -1.69 6.34
CA GLY A 2 21.87 -0.40 6.48
C GLY A 2 20.40 -0.52 6.91
N PHE A 3 19.63 -1.46 6.34
CA PHE A 3 18.19 -1.59 6.64
C PHE A 3 17.89 -1.93 8.11
N ALA A 4 18.56 -2.93 8.70
CA ALA A 4 18.36 -3.29 10.11
C ALA A 4 18.72 -2.15 11.08
N GLN A 5 19.82 -1.43 10.83
CA GLN A 5 20.19 -0.26 11.63
C GLN A 5 19.17 0.87 11.52
N TRP A 6 18.65 1.09 10.30
CA TRP A 6 17.59 2.06 10.06
C TRP A 6 16.31 1.64 10.78
N GLN A 7 15.93 0.37 10.72
CA GLN A 7 14.77 -0.21 11.38
C GLN A 7 14.81 0.06 12.90
N ASP A 8 15.94 -0.24 13.55
CA ASP A 8 16.17 0.03 14.97
C ASP A 8 16.06 1.53 15.28
N HIS A 9 16.65 2.37 14.41
CA HIS A 9 16.62 3.82 14.57
C HIS A 9 15.20 4.40 14.50
N VAL A 10 14.36 3.87 13.60
CA VAL A 10 12.99 4.35 13.44
C VAL A 10 11.99 3.68 14.39
N GLY A 11 12.45 2.71 15.19
CA GLY A 11 11.65 2.01 16.20
C GLY A 11 10.73 0.94 15.64
N VAL A 12 10.96 0.45 14.42
CA VAL A 12 10.19 -0.66 13.86
C VAL A 12 10.66 -1.96 14.52
N VAL A 13 9.74 -2.69 15.15
CA VAL A 13 10.04 -3.95 15.84
C VAL A 13 9.43 -5.09 15.04
N ALA A 14 10.25 -6.06 14.66
CA ALA A 14 9.81 -7.31 14.04
C ALA A 14 9.99 -8.45 15.05
N HIS A 15 9.10 -9.44 14.99
CA HIS A 15 9.16 -10.63 15.82
C HIS A 15 10.45 -11.41 15.54
N GLU A 16 11.10 -11.94 16.59
CA GLU A 16 12.44 -12.56 16.49
C GLU A 16 12.47 -13.80 15.58
N ASN A 17 11.33 -14.46 15.47
CA ASN A 17 11.14 -15.61 14.59
C ASN A 17 10.75 -15.21 13.16
N LEU A 18 10.96 -13.96 12.73
CA LEU A 18 10.79 -13.57 11.34
C LEU A 18 12.11 -13.58 10.59
N LEU A 19 12.06 -13.97 9.32
CA LEU A 19 13.15 -13.82 8.38
C LEU A 19 12.61 -13.35 7.04
N VAL A 20 13.36 -12.47 6.38
CA VAL A 20 13.12 -12.10 4.99
C VAL A 20 13.64 -13.24 4.12
N SER A 21 12.78 -13.80 3.27
CA SER A 21 13.14 -14.78 2.23
C SER A 21 13.02 -14.14 0.86
N ASP A 22 13.80 -14.61 -0.10
CA ASP A 22 13.67 -14.24 -1.52
C ASP A 22 13.51 -15.53 -2.31
N GLU A 23 12.28 -15.87 -2.64
CA GLU A 23 11.91 -17.09 -3.36
C GLU A 23 11.20 -16.69 -4.67
N PRO A 24 11.94 -16.49 -5.78
CA PRO A 24 11.37 -15.97 -7.03
C PRO A 24 10.21 -16.79 -7.59
N GLU A 25 10.19 -18.11 -7.32
CA GLU A 25 9.12 -19.02 -7.76
C GLU A 25 7.86 -18.96 -6.87
N GLU A 26 7.96 -18.38 -5.66
CA GLU A 26 6.88 -18.29 -4.67
C GLU A 26 6.45 -16.83 -4.37
N GLY A 27 6.75 -15.89 -5.28
CA GLY A 27 6.35 -14.49 -5.16
C GLY A 27 7.48 -13.50 -4.88
N GLY A 28 8.74 -13.96 -4.86
CA GLY A 28 9.92 -13.12 -4.64
C GLY A 28 10.19 -12.86 -3.17
N LEU A 29 10.46 -11.59 -2.83
CA LEU A 29 10.72 -11.18 -1.45
C LEU A 29 9.46 -11.36 -0.58
N GLY A 30 9.62 -12.03 0.56
CA GLY A 30 8.54 -12.38 1.49
C GLY A 30 9.02 -12.47 2.94
N LEU A 31 8.08 -12.65 3.88
CA LEU A 31 8.39 -12.91 5.30
C LEU A 31 8.01 -14.33 5.70
N ARG A 32 8.95 -15.07 6.29
CA ARG A 32 8.74 -16.43 6.79
C ARG A 32 9.00 -16.56 8.27
N ALA A 33 8.31 -17.53 8.88
CA ALA A 33 8.54 -17.92 10.25
C ALA A 33 9.81 -18.79 10.35
N ARG A 34 10.80 -18.36 11.13
CA ARG A 34 12.01 -19.13 11.49
C ARG A 34 11.70 -20.30 12.42
N ALA A 35 10.75 -20.10 13.31
CA ALA A 35 10.26 -21.06 14.30
C ALA A 35 8.73 -20.88 14.42
N PRO A 36 8.00 -21.82 15.05
CA PRO A 36 6.56 -21.68 15.19
C PRO A 36 6.15 -20.36 15.88
N ILE A 37 5.07 -19.75 15.39
CA ILE A 37 4.47 -18.53 15.93
C ILE A 37 3.01 -18.83 16.23
N SER A 38 2.53 -18.50 17.42
CA SER A 38 1.14 -18.77 17.82
C SER A 38 0.18 -17.70 17.29
N ALA A 39 -1.07 -18.08 17.07
CA ALA A 39 -2.13 -17.13 16.74
C ALA A 39 -2.22 -16.00 17.80
N GLY A 40 -2.38 -14.76 17.33
CA GLY A 40 -2.50 -13.56 18.16
C GLY A 40 -1.17 -12.88 18.52
N GLU A 41 -0.04 -13.53 18.29
CA GLU A 41 1.28 -12.94 18.52
C GLU A 41 1.51 -11.72 17.61
N VAL A 42 2.20 -10.71 18.14
CA VAL A 42 2.60 -9.52 17.39
C VAL A 42 3.78 -9.88 16.50
N LEU A 43 3.59 -9.74 15.19
CA LEU A 43 4.58 -10.00 14.17
C LEU A 43 5.44 -8.76 13.90
N ILE A 44 4.79 -7.60 13.74
CA ILE A 44 5.45 -6.35 13.35
C ILE A 44 4.78 -5.19 14.07
N THR A 45 5.56 -4.29 14.64
CA THR A 45 5.12 -3.01 15.19
C THR A 45 5.84 -1.89 14.43
N VAL A 46 5.07 -1.06 13.73
CA VAL A 46 5.57 0.12 13.02
C VAL A 46 5.06 1.36 13.74
N PRO A 47 5.92 2.14 14.42
CA PRO A 47 5.51 3.42 14.99
C PRO A 47 4.91 4.34 13.92
N ARG A 48 3.88 5.11 14.27
CA ARG A 48 3.17 5.98 13.32
C ARG A 48 4.10 6.94 12.56
N GLY A 49 5.17 7.42 13.21
CA GLY A 49 6.16 8.31 12.59
C GLY A 49 7.12 7.62 11.62
N ALA A 50 7.25 6.29 11.68
CA ALA A 50 8.08 5.51 10.75
C ALA A 50 7.35 5.19 9.43
N ALA A 51 6.01 5.23 9.44
CA ALA A 51 5.17 5.02 8.26
C ALA A 51 5.15 6.23 7.32
N LEU A 52 4.96 5.99 6.03
CA LEU A 52 4.58 7.02 5.07
C LEU A 52 3.06 6.99 4.89
N VAL A 53 2.38 8.07 5.24
CA VAL A 53 0.93 8.21 4.99
C VAL A 53 0.63 9.45 4.15
N SER A 54 -0.49 9.40 3.45
CA SER A 54 -0.90 10.50 2.55
C SER A 54 -1.19 11.80 3.28
N ALA A 55 -1.68 11.73 4.52
CA ALA A 55 -2.06 12.89 5.34
C ALA A 55 -0.87 13.70 5.88
N ASP A 56 0.33 13.12 5.92
CA ASP A 56 1.52 13.78 6.46
C ASP A 56 2.23 14.68 5.46
N LEU A 57 1.79 14.67 4.21
CA LEU A 57 2.38 15.52 3.19
C LEU A 57 2.00 16.98 3.44
N GLY A 58 2.92 17.75 4.00
CA GLY A 58 2.82 19.19 4.22
C GLY A 58 2.95 20.02 2.92
N TYR A 59 2.19 19.67 1.88
CA TYR A 59 2.15 20.39 0.61
C TYR A 59 0.82 21.12 0.46
N GLU A 60 0.87 22.44 0.25
CA GLU A 60 -0.32 23.31 0.25
C GLU A 60 -1.39 22.86 -0.76
N HIS A 61 -0.95 22.38 -1.94
CA HIS A 61 -1.84 21.91 -3.00
C HIS A 61 -2.18 20.42 -2.89
N ALA A 62 -1.77 19.73 -1.81
CA ALA A 62 -2.02 18.30 -1.63
C ALA A 62 -3.52 17.96 -1.59
N ALA A 63 -4.36 18.89 -1.15
CA ALA A 63 -5.81 18.70 -1.08
C ALA A 63 -6.45 18.47 -2.47
N ALA A 64 -5.85 18.98 -3.54
CA ALA A 64 -6.33 18.77 -4.91
C ALA A 64 -5.96 17.39 -5.49
N LEU A 65 -5.03 16.68 -4.84
CA LEU A 65 -4.58 15.35 -5.26
C LEU A 65 -5.46 14.26 -4.64
N SER A 66 -5.52 13.09 -5.27
CA SER A 66 -6.09 11.90 -4.61
C SER A 66 -5.16 11.45 -3.46
N PRO A 67 -5.66 10.70 -2.45
CA PRO A 67 -4.81 10.16 -1.38
C PRO A 67 -3.61 9.35 -1.90
N VAL A 68 -3.80 8.58 -2.98
CA VAL A 68 -2.74 7.78 -3.62
C VAL A 68 -1.69 8.68 -4.28
N HIS A 69 -2.11 9.71 -5.02
CA HIS A 69 -1.18 10.65 -5.64
C HIS A 69 -0.43 11.50 -4.59
N ARG A 70 -1.07 11.87 -3.49
CA ARG A 70 -0.40 12.50 -2.33
C ARG A 70 0.68 11.60 -1.75
N LEU A 71 0.37 10.33 -1.51
CA LEU A 71 1.33 9.38 -0.95
C LEU A 71 2.50 9.14 -1.90
N ALA A 72 2.24 9.05 -3.22
CA ALA A 72 3.27 8.94 -4.23
C ALA A 72 4.20 10.16 -4.25
N LEU A 73 3.65 11.38 -4.17
CA LEU A 73 4.45 12.60 -4.07
C LEU A 73 5.29 12.62 -2.78
N HIS A 74 4.69 12.23 -1.64
CA HIS A 74 5.39 12.12 -0.36
C HIS A 74 6.58 11.15 -0.48
N LEU A 75 6.36 9.96 -1.04
CA LEU A 75 7.42 8.98 -1.28
C LEU A 75 8.50 9.52 -2.22
N ALA A 76 8.14 10.13 -3.34
CA ALA A 76 9.10 10.67 -4.31
C ALA A 76 10.02 11.72 -3.67
N ILE A 77 9.46 12.63 -2.86
CA ILE A 77 10.24 13.63 -2.12
C ILE A 77 11.19 12.95 -1.12
N ARG A 78 10.68 11.99 -0.32
CA ARG A 78 11.46 11.33 0.74
C ARG A 78 12.56 10.42 0.19
N ALA A 79 12.33 9.76 -0.95
CA ALA A 79 13.30 8.88 -1.60
C ALA A 79 14.46 9.65 -2.24
N THR A 80 14.19 10.85 -2.78
CA THR A 80 15.19 11.69 -3.47
C THR A 80 15.99 12.63 -2.54
N SER A 81 15.55 12.78 -1.29
CA SER A 81 16.14 13.70 -0.30
C SER A 81 17.56 13.32 0.19
N SER A 82 18.18 12.25 -0.31
CA SER A 82 19.53 11.82 0.07
C SER A 82 20.58 12.19 -1.00
N ALA A 83 21.04 13.46 -1.04
CA ALA A 83 22.35 13.81 -1.65
C ALA A 83 22.85 15.24 -1.39
N ARG A 84 22.00 16.23 -1.05
CA ARG A 84 22.41 17.64 -0.98
C ARG A 84 21.67 18.38 0.15
N GLY A 85 22.29 18.52 1.32
CA GLY A 85 21.73 19.40 2.36
C GLY A 85 22.46 19.32 3.68
N THR A 86 22.84 20.48 4.21
CA THR A 86 23.46 20.65 5.52
C THR A 86 22.51 20.31 6.68
N PRO A 87 23.02 20.01 7.89
CA PRO A 87 22.24 19.53 9.05
C PRO A 87 21.13 20.45 9.58
N SER A 88 20.94 21.63 9.01
CA SER A 88 19.97 22.64 9.47
C SER A 88 18.67 22.69 8.67
N ASP A 89 18.56 21.96 7.56
CA ASP A 89 17.33 21.90 6.74
C ASP A 89 16.34 20.81 7.23
N PHE A 90 16.56 20.33 8.46
CA PHE A 90 15.72 19.41 9.19
C PHE A 90 14.42 20.11 9.62
N PHE A 91 13.38 20.00 8.81
CA PHE A 91 12.15 19.54 9.43
C PHE A 91 12.48 18.18 10.07
N ALA A 92 12.57 18.22 11.39
CA ALA A 92 12.90 17.14 12.28
C ALA A 92 12.00 15.93 12.00
N THR A 93 12.47 15.05 11.12
CA THR A 93 12.01 13.68 11.10
C THR A 93 12.67 13.02 12.29
N ALA A 94 11.88 12.59 13.26
CA ALA A 94 12.37 11.68 14.30
C ALA A 94 12.94 10.36 13.70
N HIS A 95 12.83 10.16 12.38
CA HIS A 95 13.07 8.90 11.67
C HIS A 95 14.03 8.99 10.46
N GLY A 96 14.73 10.11 10.25
CA GLY A 96 15.82 10.22 9.26
C GLY A 96 15.43 9.98 7.78
N SER A 97 16.43 9.67 6.95
CA SER A 97 16.26 9.29 5.53
C SER A 97 15.62 7.90 5.39
N ILE A 98 14.71 7.71 4.42
CA ILE A 98 14.12 6.39 4.11
C ILE A 98 14.93 5.58 3.11
N SER A 99 16.05 6.11 2.61
CA SER A 99 16.85 5.44 1.57
C SER A 99 17.29 4.01 1.95
N PRO A 100 17.65 3.69 3.21
CA PRO A 100 17.97 2.31 3.58
C PRO A 100 16.81 1.32 3.42
N TRP A 101 15.57 1.79 3.56
CA TRP A 101 14.37 0.99 3.33
C TRP A 101 14.04 0.88 1.85
N VAL A 102 14.01 2.00 1.13
CA VAL A 102 13.76 2.01 -0.33
C VAL A 102 14.79 1.17 -1.09
N ALA A 103 16.04 1.12 -0.64
CA ALA A 103 17.09 0.28 -1.23
C ALA A 103 16.84 -1.23 -1.12
N THR A 104 15.80 -1.66 -0.40
CA THR A 104 15.36 -3.07 -0.35
C THR A 104 14.32 -3.42 -1.41
N TRP A 105 13.82 -2.43 -2.14
CA TRP A 105 12.77 -2.63 -3.15
C TRP A 105 13.36 -3.04 -4.52
N PRO A 106 12.56 -3.68 -5.38
CA PRO A 106 12.99 -4.02 -6.75
C PRO A 106 13.43 -2.81 -7.57
N GLU A 107 14.43 -3.01 -8.42
CA GLU A 107 14.92 -2.00 -9.36
C GLU A 107 13.96 -1.87 -10.56
N GLY A 108 12.97 -0.96 -10.47
CA GLY A 108 12.06 -0.63 -11.57
C GLY A 108 10.63 -0.34 -11.14
N GLU A 109 9.80 0.13 -12.09
CA GLU A 109 8.39 0.34 -11.84
C GLU A 109 7.61 -0.96 -11.64
N GLN A 110 6.59 -0.90 -10.80
CA GLN A 110 5.75 -2.05 -10.46
C GLN A 110 4.42 -2.04 -11.22
N GLY A 111 3.71 -3.18 -11.20
CA GLY A 111 2.40 -3.28 -11.84
C GLY A 111 2.45 -3.01 -13.34
N HIS A 112 1.42 -2.35 -13.85
CA HIS A 112 1.33 -2.05 -15.29
C HIS A 112 2.40 -1.05 -15.78
N TRP A 113 3.03 -0.30 -14.88
CA TRP A 113 4.08 0.66 -15.24
C TRP A 113 5.35 -0.06 -15.68
N GLY A 114 5.62 -1.26 -15.14
CA GLY A 114 6.75 -2.11 -15.52
C GLY A 114 6.48 -3.07 -16.68
N LEU A 115 5.26 -3.10 -17.25
CA LEU A 115 4.94 -3.99 -18.37
C LEU A 115 5.55 -3.49 -19.68
N SER A 116 6.19 -4.40 -20.41
CA SER A 116 6.68 -4.14 -21.76
C SER A 116 5.54 -3.93 -22.76
N PRO A 117 5.77 -3.23 -23.88
CA PRO A 117 4.77 -3.08 -24.95
C PRO A 117 4.18 -4.42 -25.43
N ALA A 118 5.02 -5.46 -25.53
CA ALA A 118 4.57 -6.79 -25.94
C ALA A 118 3.63 -7.45 -24.92
N GLN A 119 3.86 -7.25 -23.61
CA GLN A 119 2.96 -7.75 -22.56
C GLN A 119 1.62 -6.99 -22.54
N LEU A 120 1.65 -5.67 -22.80
CA LEU A 120 0.43 -4.88 -22.94
C LEU A 120 -0.37 -5.30 -24.17
N GLU A 121 0.29 -5.58 -25.29
CA GLU A 121 -0.36 -6.09 -26.51
C GLU A 121 -0.97 -7.49 -26.28
N ALA A 122 -0.24 -8.39 -25.62
CA ALA A 122 -0.71 -9.73 -25.30
C ALA A 122 -1.93 -9.75 -24.37
N SER A 123 -2.15 -8.68 -23.59
CA SER A 123 -3.30 -8.51 -22.71
C SER A 123 -4.42 -7.67 -23.31
N SER A 124 -4.35 -7.32 -24.60
CA SER A 124 -5.35 -6.47 -25.30
C SER A 124 -6.79 -7.01 -25.28
N TRP A 125 -6.96 -8.30 -25.04
CA TRP A 125 -8.28 -8.94 -24.88
C TRP A 125 -8.96 -8.58 -23.55
N ASN A 126 -8.19 -8.15 -22.54
CA ASN A 126 -8.70 -7.82 -21.20
C ASN A 126 -9.03 -6.32 -21.14
N MET A 127 -10.27 -5.97 -21.47
CA MET A 127 -10.70 -4.58 -21.58
C MET A 127 -10.67 -3.84 -20.24
N GLU A 128 -10.90 -4.54 -19.14
CA GLU A 128 -10.92 -4.01 -17.79
C GLU A 128 -9.52 -3.59 -17.35
N LEU A 129 -8.52 -4.44 -17.59
CA LEU A 129 -7.12 -4.12 -17.33
C LEU A 129 -6.71 -2.87 -18.12
N HIS A 130 -7.02 -2.82 -19.41
CA HIS A 130 -6.66 -1.66 -20.25
C HIS A 130 -7.41 -0.39 -19.84
N ALA A 131 -8.67 -0.48 -19.43
CA ALA A 131 -9.41 0.67 -18.89
C ALA A 131 -8.80 1.16 -17.57
N LEU A 132 -8.38 0.25 -16.68
CA LEU A 132 -7.68 0.60 -15.44
C LEU A 132 -6.33 1.27 -15.72
N ILE A 133 -5.57 0.75 -16.69
CA ILE A 133 -4.29 1.33 -17.11
C ILE A 133 -4.49 2.75 -17.65
N ASP A 134 -5.43 2.94 -18.56
CA ASP A 134 -5.73 4.25 -19.15
C ASP A 134 -6.14 5.24 -18.04
N GLN A 135 -7.04 4.83 -17.14
CA GLN A 135 -7.48 5.64 -16.00
C GLN A 135 -6.32 6.03 -15.07
N GLN A 136 -5.44 5.08 -14.73
CA GLN A 136 -4.30 5.33 -13.83
C GLN A 136 -3.27 6.25 -14.48
N ARG A 137 -2.99 6.09 -15.78
CA ARG A 137 -2.05 6.94 -16.54
C ARG A 137 -2.57 8.36 -16.70
N GLU A 138 -3.84 8.53 -17.06
CA GLU A 138 -4.47 9.84 -17.17
C GLU A 138 -4.47 10.55 -15.80
N GLY A 139 -4.91 9.83 -14.75
CA GLY A 139 -4.91 10.35 -13.38
C GLY A 139 -3.52 10.79 -12.90
N ALA A 140 -2.48 10.02 -13.21
CA ALA A 140 -1.10 10.37 -12.89
C ALA A 140 -0.65 11.64 -13.65
N SER A 141 -0.95 11.74 -14.95
CA SER A 141 -0.63 12.91 -15.77
C SER A 141 -1.30 14.17 -15.23
N THR A 142 -2.61 14.12 -14.95
CA THR A 142 -3.36 15.24 -14.38
C THR A 142 -2.79 15.66 -13.02
N ALA A 143 -2.50 14.70 -12.15
CA ALA A 143 -1.90 14.97 -10.85
C ALA A 143 -0.53 15.65 -10.98
N TYR A 144 0.33 15.19 -11.89
CA TYR A 144 1.65 15.76 -12.07
C TYR A 144 1.62 17.19 -12.67
N THR A 145 0.67 17.49 -13.56
CA THR A 145 0.41 18.85 -14.02
C THR A 145 0.08 19.77 -12.84
N LEU A 146 -0.87 19.36 -11.98
CA LEU A 146 -1.25 20.14 -10.79
C LEU A 146 -0.07 20.35 -9.84
N ILE A 147 0.76 19.31 -9.63
CA ILE A 147 1.97 19.40 -8.82
C ILE A 147 2.93 20.43 -9.42
N SER A 148 3.20 20.34 -10.71
CA SER A 148 4.17 21.21 -11.42
C SER A 148 3.72 22.67 -11.43
N GLU A 149 2.43 22.92 -11.68
CA GLU A 149 1.83 24.25 -11.65
C GLU A 149 1.84 24.82 -10.22
N GLY A 150 1.41 24.04 -9.23
CA GLY A 150 1.40 24.44 -7.83
C GLY A 150 2.81 24.72 -7.29
N TRP A 151 3.83 23.97 -7.74
CA TRP A 151 5.23 24.24 -7.39
C TRP A 151 5.75 25.55 -8.00
N SER A 152 5.30 25.87 -9.22
CA SER A 152 5.73 27.06 -9.96
C SER A 152 5.02 28.35 -9.52
N ALA A 153 3.75 28.25 -9.09
CA ALA A 153 2.87 29.39 -8.83
C ALA A 153 3.12 30.12 -7.50
N GLY A 154 3.78 29.51 -6.51
CA GLY A 154 4.21 30.24 -5.32
C GLY A 154 4.50 29.40 -4.08
N ALA A 155 5.34 29.99 -3.21
CA ALA A 155 5.27 29.87 -1.75
C ALA A 155 5.75 28.60 -1.01
N ASN A 156 6.51 27.68 -1.61
CA ASN A 156 7.31 26.70 -0.82
C ASN A 156 8.55 27.34 -0.13
N ALA A 157 8.56 28.66 0.05
CA ALA A 157 9.56 29.42 0.82
C ALA A 157 9.48 29.15 2.33
N THR A 158 8.48 28.41 2.81
CA THR A 158 8.55 27.70 4.10
C THR A 158 9.43 26.45 3.98
N ARG A 159 10.74 26.70 3.82
CA ARG A 159 11.90 25.84 4.16
C ARG A 159 11.64 24.34 4.36
N ALA A 160 11.57 23.54 3.30
CA ALA A 160 11.75 22.07 3.42
C ALA A 160 11.99 21.33 2.10
N HIS A 161 11.51 21.87 0.98
CA HIS A 161 11.46 21.15 -0.29
C HIS A 161 12.45 21.71 -1.32
N ALA A 162 12.88 20.84 -2.24
CA ALA A 162 13.82 21.17 -3.31
C ALA A 162 13.30 22.28 -4.23
N ALA A 163 14.23 22.95 -4.94
CA ALA A 163 13.94 24.06 -5.85
C ALA A 163 13.01 23.67 -7.03
N GLU A 164 12.95 22.38 -7.36
CA GLU A 164 12.11 21.80 -8.39
C GLU A 164 11.28 20.65 -7.78
N PRO A 165 10.07 20.36 -8.31
CA PRO A 165 9.34 19.16 -7.92
C PRO A 165 10.14 17.90 -8.31
N PRO A 166 9.83 16.74 -7.72
CA PRO A 166 10.33 15.46 -8.25
C PRO A 166 10.01 15.34 -9.75
N SER A 167 10.91 14.72 -10.51
CA SER A 167 10.68 14.51 -11.94
C SER A 167 9.48 13.61 -12.20
N TRP A 168 8.96 13.61 -13.43
CA TRP A 168 7.86 12.74 -13.84
C TRP A 168 8.22 11.26 -13.60
N GLU A 169 9.44 10.86 -13.94
CA GLU A 169 9.95 9.51 -13.74
C GLU A 169 10.00 9.15 -12.25
N SER A 170 10.46 10.08 -11.40
CA SER A 170 10.51 9.87 -9.96
C SER A 170 9.10 9.75 -9.35
N PHE A 171 8.15 10.53 -9.85
CA PHE A 171 6.75 10.48 -9.43
C PHE A 171 6.06 9.20 -9.87
N VAL A 172 6.24 8.76 -11.12
CA VAL A 172 5.69 7.50 -11.65
C VAL A 172 6.30 6.30 -10.94
N TRP A 173 7.62 6.30 -10.72
CA TRP A 173 8.30 5.28 -9.91
C TRP A 173 7.65 5.18 -8.53
N ALA A 174 7.49 6.30 -7.82
CA ALA A 174 6.87 6.32 -6.50
C ALA A 174 5.41 5.87 -6.54
N LEU A 175 4.64 6.30 -7.55
CA LEU A 175 3.25 5.91 -7.74
C LEU A 175 3.11 4.40 -7.96
N SER A 176 3.99 3.80 -8.77
CA SER A 176 3.99 2.36 -9.01
C SER A 176 4.27 1.57 -7.72
N HIS A 177 5.24 2.01 -6.91
CA HIS A 177 5.51 1.39 -5.62
C HIS A 177 4.40 1.60 -4.60
N VAL A 178 3.75 2.77 -4.57
CA VAL A 178 2.56 2.98 -3.74
C VAL A 178 1.45 2.02 -4.15
N GLY A 179 1.21 1.83 -5.44
CA GLY A 179 0.23 0.86 -5.94
C GLY A 179 0.52 -0.58 -5.48
N ALA A 180 1.80 -0.97 -5.50
CA ALA A 180 2.22 -2.32 -5.14
C ALA A 180 2.41 -2.57 -3.64
N ARG A 181 2.61 -1.52 -2.81
CA ARG A 181 3.05 -1.66 -1.40
C ARG A 181 2.16 -0.97 -0.38
N ALA A 182 1.30 -0.05 -0.78
CA ALA A 182 0.48 0.66 0.20
C ALA A 182 -0.63 -0.24 0.75
N ALA A 183 -0.71 -0.31 2.07
CA ALA A 183 -1.84 -0.87 2.77
C ALA A 183 -2.94 0.18 2.93
N SER A 184 -4.19 -0.26 2.87
CA SER A 184 -5.33 0.58 3.24
C SER A 184 -5.58 0.44 4.73
N VAL A 185 -5.38 1.50 5.49
CA VAL A 185 -5.45 1.46 6.95
C VAL A 185 -6.53 2.41 7.45
N ASP A 186 -7.34 1.95 8.40
CA ASP A 186 -8.28 2.78 9.13
C ASP A 186 -7.55 3.50 10.26
N MET A 187 -7.44 4.82 10.15
CA MET A 187 -6.85 5.68 11.15
C MET A 187 -7.92 6.62 11.68
N SER A 188 -8.40 6.38 12.90
CA SER A 188 -9.42 7.20 13.55
C SER A 188 -10.74 7.32 12.77
N GLY A 189 -11.15 6.26 12.07
CA GLY A 189 -12.42 6.20 11.32
C GLY A 189 -12.29 6.64 9.86
N GLU A 190 -11.10 7.03 9.40
CA GLU A 190 -10.83 7.36 8.01
C GLU A 190 -9.85 6.36 7.40
N ARG A 191 -10.26 5.75 6.29
CA ARG A 191 -9.42 4.80 5.54
C ARG A 191 -8.47 5.56 4.62
N GLN A 192 -7.17 5.39 4.85
CA GLN A 192 -6.12 6.07 4.07
C GLN A 192 -5.04 5.09 3.61
N PRO A 193 -4.37 5.34 2.47
CA PRO A 193 -3.24 4.55 2.06
C PRO A 193 -2.00 4.89 2.90
N ALA A 194 -1.24 3.86 3.26
CA ALA A 194 0.02 3.97 4.00
C ALA A 194 1.05 2.97 3.45
N VAL A 195 2.29 3.41 3.26
CA VAL A 195 3.41 2.48 3.05
C VAL A 195 4.09 2.25 4.40
N LEU A 196 4.13 0.98 4.80
CA LEU A 196 4.55 0.56 6.12
C LEU A 196 5.82 -0.27 6.01
N PRO A 197 6.95 0.18 6.58
CA PRO A 197 8.19 -0.58 6.53
C PRO A 197 8.02 -1.97 7.12
N PHE A 198 8.63 -2.96 6.46
CA PHE A 198 8.62 -4.37 6.85
C PHE A 198 7.27 -5.08 6.60
N VAL A 199 6.16 -4.39 6.82
CA VAL A 199 4.82 -4.87 6.45
C VAL A 199 4.70 -5.00 4.93
N ASP A 200 5.39 -4.15 4.17
CA ASP A 200 5.44 -4.18 2.71
C ASP A 200 6.21 -5.38 2.10
N PHE A 201 6.75 -6.28 2.94
CA PHE A 201 7.25 -7.59 2.52
C PHE A 201 6.22 -8.72 2.67
N LEU A 202 5.06 -8.48 3.28
CA LEU A 202 4.03 -9.51 3.41
C LEU A 202 3.31 -9.67 2.08
N ASN A 203 3.37 -10.86 1.50
CA ASN A 203 2.74 -11.18 0.22
C ASN A 203 1.22 -11.35 0.35
N HIS A 204 0.54 -11.42 -0.80
CA HIS A 204 -0.91 -11.54 -0.87
C HIS A 204 -1.40 -12.99 -0.73
N GLN A 205 -2.40 -13.20 0.12
CA GLN A 205 -3.33 -14.32 0.01
C GLN A 205 -4.79 -13.82 -0.03
N PRO A 206 -5.70 -14.55 -0.71
CA PRO A 206 -7.12 -14.23 -0.70
C PRO A 206 -7.72 -14.14 0.71
N HIS A 207 -8.85 -13.47 0.80
CA HIS A 207 -9.55 -13.31 2.08
C HIS A 207 -9.87 -14.67 2.72
N GLY A 208 -9.55 -14.81 4.00
CA GLY A 208 -9.72 -16.07 4.75
C GLY A 208 -8.55 -17.05 4.64
N LEU A 209 -7.57 -16.81 3.75
CA LEU A 209 -6.35 -17.61 3.63
C LEU A 209 -5.10 -16.90 4.20
N ALA A 210 -5.15 -15.57 4.34
CA ALA A 210 -4.11 -14.81 5.00
C ALA A 210 -3.97 -15.17 6.49
N ASN A 211 -2.75 -15.43 6.93
CA ASN A 211 -2.39 -15.80 8.30
C ASN A 211 -1.83 -14.61 9.12
N ALA A 212 -1.89 -13.40 8.57
CA ALA A 212 -1.59 -12.16 9.28
C ALA A 212 -2.65 -11.08 9.01
N ALA A 213 -2.82 -10.16 9.97
CA ALA A 213 -3.71 -9.01 9.84
C ALA A 213 -3.03 -7.74 10.35
N LEU A 214 -3.26 -6.63 9.63
CA LEU A 214 -2.79 -5.29 9.95
C LEU A 214 -3.90 -4.50 10.66
N SER A 215 -3.54 -3.81 11.73
CA SER A 215 -4.40 -2.86 12.44
C SER A 215 -3.63 -1.59 12.83
N PHE A 216 -4.35 -0.50 13.03
CA PHE A 216 -3.81 0.70 13.67
C PHE A 216 -4.25 0.72 15.14
N GLU A 217 -3.29 0.83 16.05
CA GLU A 217 -3.50 0.86 17.49
C GLU A 217 -3.07 2.23 18.05
N PRO A 218 -4.01 3.08 18.52
CA PRO A 218 -3.68 4.36 19.12
C PRO A 218 -2.90 4.20 20.44
N GLY A 219 -1.94 5.09 20.69
CA GLY A 219 -1.04 5.03 21.84
C GLY A 219 -1.74 5.13 23.21
N TRP A 220 -2.92 5.77 23.26
CA TRP A 220 -3.73 5.84 24.49
C TRP A 220 -4.36 4.50 24.87
N LEU A 221 -4.62 3.61 23.90
CA LEU A 221 -5.13 2.26 24.16
C LEU A 221 -4.06 1.41 24.88
N ASN A 222 -2.78 1.65 24.57
CA ASN A 222 -1.63 0.99 25.17
C ASN A 222 -1.24 1.57 26.56
N ALA A 223 -1.67 2.79 26.89
CA ALA A 223 -1.41 3.41 28.19
C ALA A 223 -2.44 3.02 29.28
N ALA A 224 -3.61 2.49 28.89
CA ALA A 224 -4.75 2.31 29.81
C ALA A 224 -4.97 0.89 30.35
N CYS A 225 -4.05 -0.07 30.13
CA CYS A 225 -4.23 -1.44 30.63
C CYS A 225 -2.96 -2.11 31.18
N PRO A 226 -2.49 -1.77 32.39
CA PRO A 226 -1.81 -2.75 33.22
C PRO A 226 -2.87 -3.57 33.99
N GLY A 227 -3.28 -4.72 33.45
CA GLY A 227 -3.95 -5.76 34.24
C GLY A 227 -5.46 -5.92 34.11
N ALA A 228 -5.97 -6.23 32.91
CA ALA A 228 -7.26 -6.90 32.75
C ALA A 228 -7.07 -8.43 32.60
N THR A 229 -6.44 -9.06 33.58
CA THR A 229 -6.64 -10.48 33.86
C THR A 229 -7.13 -10.61 35.29
N SER A 230 -8.38 -11.03 35.43
CA SER A 230 -8.91 -11.51 36.70
C SER A 230 -8.14 -12.77 37.12
N SER A 231 -7.79 -12.80 38.41
CA SER A 231 -7.43 -13.94 39.27
C SER A 231 -5.93 -14.23 39.55
N SER A 232 -5.57 -13.89 40.80
CA SER A 232 -4.72 -14.59 41.77
C SER A 232 -3.28 -14.97 41.43
N GLY A 233 -2.36 -14.14 41.95
CA GLY A 233 -1.25 -14.54 42.83
C GLY A 233 -0.16 -15.47 42.30
N ASP A 234 0.98 -14.91 41.89
CA ASP A 234 2.25 -15.05 42.62
C ASP A 234 3.32 -14.14 42.00
N ALA A 235 4.19 -13.56 42.83
CA ALA A 235 5.22 -12.61 42.41
C ALA A 235 6.47 -13.35 41.88
N GLY A 236 6.60 -13.44 40.56
CA GLY A 236 7.80 -13.90 39.86
C GLY A 236 8.46 -12.76 39.08
N VAL A 237 9.77 -12.59 39.26
CA VAL A 237 10.61 -11.57 38.62
C VAL A 237 10.53 -11.68 37.09
N ALA A 238 9.89 -10.72 36.44
CA ALA A 238 9.89 -10.59 34.99
C ALA A 238 11.11 -9.77 34.54
N THR A 239 11.98 -10.39 33.74
CA THR A 239 12.99 -9.70 32.93
C THR A 239 12.29 -8.73 31.98
N ALA A 240 12.64 -7.45 32.08
CA ALA A 240 11.97 -6.37 31.36
C ALA A 240 12.14 -6.50 29.84
N ALA A 241 11.08 -6.96 29.16
CA ALA A 241 10.83 -6.58 27.78
C ALA A 241 10.65 -5.04 27.73
N PRO A 242 11.10 -4.35 26.66
CA PRO A 242 10.85 -2.91 26.53
C PRO A 242 9.34 -2.67 26.56
N GLY A 243 8.86 -1.89 27.54
CA GLY A 243 7.43 -1.62 27.69
C GLY A 243 6.85 -0.88 26.49
N PRO A 244 5.52 -0.98 26.23
CA PRO A 244 4.90 -0.31 25.11
C PRO A 244 5.07 1.21 25.28
N THR A 245 5.77 1.83 24.33
CA THR A 245 5.75 3.28 24.18
C THR A 245 4.31 3.70 23.87
N SER A 246 3.79 4.69 24.60
CA SER A 246 2.41 5.23 24.54
C SER A 246 2.08 5.98 23.23
N THR A 247 2.61 5.49 22.11
CA THR A 247 2.59 6.12 20.80
C THR A 247 1.77 5.30 19.83
N ASP A 248 1.00 5.99 18.98
CA ASP A 248 0.25 5.38 17.89
C ASP A 248 1.15 4.47 17.02
N ALA A 249 0.65 3.30 16.67
CA ALA A 249 1.42 2.33 15.88
C ALA A 249 0.52 1.50 14.95
N PHE A 250 1.13 1.02 13.87
CA PHE A 250 0.56 -0.02 13.03
C PHE A 250 1.10 -1.37 13.49
N ILE A 251 0.20 -2.30 13.77
CA ILE A 251 0.51 -3.61 14.31
C ILE A 251 0.07 -4.68 13.33
N VAL A 252 0.97 -5.62 13.03
CA VAL A 252 0.65 -6.86 12.33
C VAL A 252 0.61 -7.98 13.36
N ARG A 253 -0.48 -8.75 13.39
CA ARG A 253 -0.63 -9.93 14.26
C ARG A 253 -0.86 -11.18 13.44
N ALA A 254 -0.38 -12.31 13.94
CA ALA A 254 -0.72 -13.61 13.40
C ALA A 254 -2.22 -13.88 13.66
N THR A 255 -2.96 -14.30 12.63
CA THR A 255 -4.39 -14.65 12.75
C THR A 255 -4.61 -16.15 12.92
N ALA A 256 -3.56 -16.96 12.73
CA ALA A 256 -3.53 -18.40 12.91
C ALA A 256 -2.13 -18.82 13.40
N ASP A 257 -1.99 -20.07 13.85
CA ASP A 257 -0.69 -20.66 14.16
C ASP A 257 0.12 -20.81 12.87
N VAL A 258 1.38 -20.37 12.89
CA VAL A 258 2.29 -20.37 11.73
C VAL A 258 3.44 -21.32 12.02
N ARG A 259 3.70 -22.27 11.11
CA ARG A 259 4.78 -23.26 11.29
C ARG A 259 6.13 -22.66 10.92
N ALA A 260 7.21 -23.25 11.45
CA ALA A 260 8.55 -22.95 10.97
C ALA A 260 8.66 -23.22 9.46
N GLY A 261 9.22 -22.28 8.71
CA GLY A 261 9.35 -22.26 7.25
C GLY A 261 8.12 -21.74 6.51
N GLU A 262 6.98 -21.59 7.18
CA GLU A 262 5.73 -21.09 6.58
C GLU A 262 5.80 -19.58 6.36
N GLU A 263 5.26 -19.14 5.22
CA GLU A 263 5.21 -17.73 4.85
C GLU A 263 4.02 -17.01 5.47
N LEU A 264 4.23 -15.73 5.75
CA LEU A 264 3.24 -14.83 6.30
C LEU A 264 2.64 -14.00 5.19
N TYR A 265 1.31 -13.96 5.17
CA TYR A 265 0.53 -13.31 4.13
C TYR A 265 -0.48 -12.33 4.71
N LEU A 266 -0.66 -11.22 4.02
CA LEU A 266 -1.79 -10.30 4.20
C LEU A 266 -2.84 -10.55 3.12
N CYS A 267 -4.08 -10.15 3.42
CA CYS A 267 -5.08 -9.95 2.40
C CYS A 267 -5.02 -8.50 1.90
N TYR A 268 -4.63 -8.28 0.64
CA TYR A 268 -4.59 -6.96 0.02
C TYR A 268 -5.99 -6.42 -0.34
N GLY A 269 -7.03 -7.23 -0.12
CA GLY A 269 -8.41 -6.97 -0.49
C GLY A 269 -8.95 -8.02 -1.46
N GLN A 270 -10.24 -7.91 -1.75
CA GLN A 270 -10.93 -8.77 -2.72
C GLN A 270 -10.76 -8.19 -4.12
N LYS A 271 -9.60 -8.42 -4.73
CA LYS A 271 -9.20 -7.88 -6.03
C LYS A 271 -9.32 -8.92 -7.13
N ASP A 272 -9.84 -8.52 -8.28
CA ASP A 272 -9.79 -9.35 -9.49
C ASP A 272 -8.37 -9.34 -10.10
N ASN A 273 -8.11 -10.22 -11.07
CA ASN A 273 -6.78 -10.32 -11.65
C ASN A 273 -6.39 -9.07 -12.48
N ALA A 274 -7.35 -8.31 -13.01
CA ALA A 274 -7.05 -7.05 -13.69
C ALA A 274 -6.53 -5.99 -12.69
N GLU A 275 -7.15 -5.89 -11.51
CA GLU A 275 -6.67 -5.03 -10.41
C GLU A 275 -5.30 -5.46 -9.88
N LEU A 276 -5.08 -6.77 -9.73
CA LEU A 276 -3.80 -7.31 -9.25
C LEU A 276 -2.66 -7.05 -10.24
N ILE A 277 -2.88 -7.28 -11.54
CA ILE A 277 -1.89 -7.00 -12.58
C ILE A 277 -1.62 -5.49 -12.65
N ALA A 278 -2.68 -4.67 -12.64
CA ALA A 278 -2.54 -3.22 -12.78
C ALA A 278 -1.69 -2.60 -11.66
N ALA A 279 -1.90 -3.04 -10.40
CA ALA A 279 -1.26 -2.45 -9.24
C ALA A 279 0.04 -3.17 -8.80
N TYR A 280 0.07 -4.50 -8.86
CA TYR A 280 1.16 -5.31 -8.30
C TYR A 280 1.99 -6.05 -9.34
N GLY A 281 1.41 -6.36 -10.51
CA GLY A 281 2.12 -7.01 -11.61
C GLY A 281 2.08 -8.54 -11.56
N PHE A 282 1.17 -9.11 -10.77
CA PHE A 282 0.91 -10.55 -10.73
C PHE A 282 -0.60 -10.85 -10.85
N ALA A 283 -0.93 -12.11 -11.12
CA ALA A 283 -2.28 -12.64 -11.08
C ALA A 283 -2.30 -13.91 -10.22
N LEU A 284 -3.46 -14.23 -9.64
CA LEU A 284 -3.65 -15.47 -8.89
C LEU A 284 -4.37 -16.51 -9.75
N ASP A 285 -3.96 -17.78 -9.61
CA ASP A 285 -4.63 -18.94 -10.20
C ASP A 285 -4.75 -20.08 -9.17
N PRO A 286 -5.96 -20.39 -8.67
CA PRO A 286 -7.22 -19.69 -8.91
C PRO A 286 -7.34 -18.39 -8.10
N ASN A 287 -7.94 -17.34 -8.67
CA ASN A 287 -8.38 -16.16 -7.93
C ASN A 287 -9.88 -16.28 -7.58
N PRO A 288 -10.27 -16.43 -6.30
CA PRO A 288 -11.68 -16.56 -5.92
C PRO A 288 -12.52 -15.29 -6.13
N HIS A 289 -11.86 -14.15 -6.38
CA HIS A 289 -12.51 -12.86 -6.63
C HIS A 289 -12.37 -12.41 -8.09
N ASP A 290 -11.86 -13.28 -8.98
CA ASP A 290 -11.74 -12.92 -10.38
C ASP A 290 -13.09 -12.69 -11.04
N ARG A 291 -13.13 -11.75 -11.99
CA ARG A 291 -14.32 -11.41 -12.75
C ARG A 291 -13.96 -10.84 -14.10
N LEU A 292 -14.88 -11.01 -15.04
CA LEU A 292 -14.84 -10.37 -16.35
C LEU A 292 -16.14 -9.58 -16.54
N LEU A 293 -16.02 -8.37 -17.07
CA LEU A 293 -17.15 -7.52 -17.45
C LEU A 293 -17.70 -8.00 -18.78
N LEU A 294 -18.89 -8.59 -18.74
CA LEU A 294 -19.63 -8.93 -19.94
C LEU A 294 -20.51 -7.76 -20.35
N TYR A 295 -20.15 -7.11 -21.46
CA TYR A 295 -21.03 -6.13 -22.08
C TYR A 295 -22.15 -6.83 -22.83
N VAL A 296 -23.37 -6.78 -22.28
CA VAL A 296 -24.56 -7.35 -22.90
C VAL A 296 -25.41 -6.21 -23.48
N PRO A 297 -25.43 -6.03 -24.81
CA PRO A 297 -26.31 -5.04 -25.42
C PRO A 297 -27.77 -5.44 -25.18
N LEU A 298 -28.56 -4.54 -24.59
CA LEU A 298 -29.97 -4.78 -24.26
C LEU A 298 -30.86 -4.95 -25.49
N THR A 299 -30.45 -4.35 -26.61
CA THR A 299 -31.16 -4.35 -27.89
C THR A 299 -30.11 -4.36 -29.00
N ALA A 300 -30.41 -5.05 -30.10
CA ALA A 300 -29.62 -4.95 -31.33
C ALA A 300 -30.33 -4.05 -32.36
N GLU A 301 -29.61 -3.58 -33.36
CA GLU A 301 -30.22 -2.85 -34.46
C GLU A 301 -31.28 -3.72 -35.16
N GLY A 302 -32.48 -3.18 -35.35
CA GLY A 302 -33.61 -3.92 -35.93
C GLY A 302 -34.34 -4.87 -34.98
N ASP A 303 -34.04 -4.84 -33.67
CA ASP A 303 -34.73 -5.68 -32.69
C ASP A 303 -36.22 -5.32 -32.54
N PRO A 304 -37.16 -6.19 -32.99
CA PRO A 304 -38.59 -5.89 -32.97
C PRO A 304 -39.18 -5.85 -31.55
N LEU A 305 -38.46 -6.37 -30.54
CA LEU A 305 -38.89 -6.38 -29.14
C LEU A 305 -38.10 -5.39 -28.28
N ALA A 306 -37.29 -4.52 -28.88
CA ALA A 306 -36.42 -3.58 -28.16
C ALA A 306 -37.16 -2.79 -27.07
N MET A 307 -38.29 -2.19 -27.44
CA MET A 307 -39.12 -1.41 -26.52
C MET A 307 -39.70 -2.25 -25.38
N GLN A 308 -40.05 -3.52 -25.64
CA GLN A 308 -40.60 -4.42 -24.62
C GLN A 308 -39.50 -4.87 -23.65
N ARG A 309 -38.30 -5.21 -24.17
CA ARG A 309 -37.13 -5.54 -23.33
C ARG A 309 -36.76 -4.37 -22.41
N LEU A 310 -36.71 -3.15 -22.97
CA LEU A 310 -36.43 -1.94 -22.19
C LEU A 310 -37.52 -1.68 -21.13
N ALA A 311 -38.79 -1.87 -21.47
CA ALA A 311 -39.91 -1.69 -20.54
C ALA A 311 -39.94 -2.74 -19.41
N MET A 312 -39.36 -3.92 -19.63
CA MET A 312 -39.28 -5.00 -18.64
C MET A 312 -38.02 -4.93 -17.77
N LEU A 313 -37.09 -4.01 -18.04
CA LEU A 313 -35.90 -3.84 -17.20
C LEU A 313 -36.29 -3.33 -15.81
N PRO A 314 -35.86 -4.01 -14.74
CA PRO A 314 -36.01 -3.49 -13.39
C PRO A 314 -35.39 -2.10 -13.27
N ARG A 315 -36.03 -1.22 -12.50
CA ARG A 315 -35.45 0.08 -12.14
C ARG A 315 -34.09 -0.16 -11.49
N GLY A 316 -33.02 0.40 -12.05
CA GLY A 316 -31.63 0.23 -11.58
C GLY A 316 -30.70 -0.50 -12.55
N LEU A 317 -31.24 -1.16 -13.60
CA LEU A 317 -30.45 -1.80 -14.66
C LEU A 317 -30.33 -0.95 -15.95
N ALA A 318 -30.91 0.25 -15.95
CA ALA A 318 -30.92 1.12 -17.13
C ALA A 318 -29.71 2.09 -17.14
N ALA A 319 -28.83 1.84 -18.12
CA ALA A 319 -27.81 2.72 -18.71
C ALA A 319 -26.72 3.32 -17.80
N THR A 320 -25.61 2.59 -17.64
CA THR A 320 -24.28 3.21 -17.69
C THR A 320 -23.94 3.41 -19.17
N PRO A 321 -23.46 4.58 -19.61
CA PRO A 321 -23.06 4.76 -21.01
C PRO A 321 -21.96 3.75 -21.38
N PRO A 322 -22.00 3.17 -22.59
CA PRO A 322 -20.91 2.32 -23.06
C PRO A 322 -19.60 3.12 -23.13
N PRO A 323 -18.44 2.49 -22.87
CA PRO A 323 -17.16 3.15 -23.13
C PRO A 323 -17.06 3.56 -24.60
N PRO A 324 -16.32 4.64 -24.92
CA PRO A 324 -16.14 5.09 -26.29
C PRO A 324 -15.55 3.94 -27.13
N ARG A 325 -16.17 3.66 -28.28
CA ARG A 325 -15.60 2.73 -29.27
C ARG A 325 -14.34 3.36 -29.86
N ARG A 326 -13.21 2.66 -29.79
CA ARG A 326 -12.00 2.99 -30.56
C ARG A 326 -12.23 2.70 -32.03
#